data_AF-A0A151ERJ1-F1
#
_entry.id   AF-A0A151ERJ1-F1
#
_cell.length_a   1.000
_cell.length_b   1.000
_cell.length_c   1.000
_cell.angle_alpha   90.00
_cell.angle_beta   90.00
_cell.angle_gamma   90.00
#
_symmetry.space_group_name_H-M   'P 1'
#
loop_
_entity.id
_entity.type
_entity.pdbx_description
1 polymer ?
#
loop_
_entity_poly.entity_id
_entity_poly.type
_entity_poly.pdbx_seq_one_letter_code
_entity_poly.pdbx_strand_id
1 'polypeptide(L)' 'MQKDTDIDDKLISKERKGFYIHFIIYILVNIGIFAQWWYITGGEGFAWPITTTIGWGLGVIGHFIAVFVLLKK' A
#
# COMPACT_ATOMS: atom_id res chain seq x y z
N MET A 1 -9.14 -27.51 -18.01
CA MET A 1 -7.74 -27.57 -17.56
C MET A 1 -6.92 -26.39 -18.11
N GLN A 2 -6.55 -26.32 -19.40
CA GLN A 2 -5.76 -25.17 -19.91
C GLN A 2 -6.44 -23.79 -19.77
N LYS A 3 -7.78 -23.74 -19.90
CA LYS A 3 -8.57 -22.51 -19.79
C LYS A 3 -8.66 -21.99 -18.36
N ASP A 4 -8.62 -22.88 -17.37
CA ASP A 4 -8.78 -22.52 -15.96
C ASP A 4 -7.48 -21.86 -15.44
N THR A 5 -6.32 -22.37 -15.90
CA THR A 5 -5.00 -21.81 -15.59
C THR A 5 -4.79 -20.39 -16.14
N ASP A 6 -5.26 -20.09 -17.35
CA ASP A 6 -5.15 -18.75 -17.96
C ASP A 6 -5.98 -17.70 -17.21
N ILE A 7 -7.11 -18.11 -16.63
CA ILE A 7 -7.98 -17.23 -15.84
C ILE A 7 -7.34 -16.92 -14.50
N ASP A 8 -6.81 -17.92 -13.80
CA ASP A 8 -6.11 -17.73 -12.52
C ASP A 8 -4.89 -16.81 -12.65
N ASP A 9 -4.08 -16.98 -13.70
CA ASP A 9 -2.92 -16.12 -13.97
C ASP A 9 -3.32 -14.66 -14.21
N LYS A 10 -4.42 -14.44 -14.95
CA LYS A 10 -4.96 -13.08 -15.17
C LYS A 10 -5.47 -12.46 -13.87
N LEU A 11 -6.12 -13.21 -13.00
CA LEU A 11 -6.61 -12.73 -11.71
C LEU A 11 -5.44 -12.36 -10.79
N ILE A 12 -4.46 -13.24 -10.65
CA ILE A 12 -3.22 -12.99 -9.88
C ILE A 12 -2.51 -11.73 -10.39
N SER A 13 -2.44 -11.53 -11.71
CA SER A 13 -1.81 -10.34 -12.30
C SER A 13 -2.54 -9.03 -11.97
N LYS A 14 -3.88 -9.07 -11.89
CA LYS A 14 -4.70 -7.90 -11.54
C LYS A 14 -4.56 -7.54 -10.07
N GLU A 15 -4.60 -8.52 -9.17
CA GLU A 15 -4.44 -8.33 -7.73
C GLU A 15 -3.07 -7.72 -7.40
N ARG A 16 -1.99 -8.22 -8.04
CA ARG A 16 -0.64 -7.64 -7.91
C ARG A 16 -0.59 -6.18 -8.36
N LYS A 17 -1.21 -5.84 -9.50
CA LYS A 17 -1.29 -4.44 -9.97
C LYS A 17 -2.08 -3.57 -9.00
N GLY A 18 -3.18 -4.06 -8.45
CA GLY A 18 -3.97 -3.38 -7.43
C GLY A 18 -3.14 -3.02 -6.20
N PHE A 19 -2.35 -3.99 -5.70
CA PHE A 19 -1.41 -3.76 -4.60
C PHE A 19 -0.39 -2.65 -4.93
N TYR A 20 0.27 -2.70 -6.09
CA TYR A 20 1.27 -1.69 -6.46
C TYR A 20 0.69 -0.28 -6.53
N ILE A 21 -0.51 -0.12 -7.10
CA ILE A 21 -1.20 1.17 -7.14
C ILE A 21 -1.46 1.67 -5.71
N HIS A 22 -2.02 0.81 -4.85
CA HIS A 22 -2.33 1.16 -3.48
C HIS A 22 -1.06 1.53 -2.69
N PHE A 23 0.03 0.79 -2.89
CA PHE A 23 1.33 1.05 -2.28
C PHE A 23 1.96 2.38 -2.74
N ILE A 24 1.91 2.68 -4.05
CA ILE A 24 2.40 3.95 -4.58
C ILE A 24 1.60 5.13 -4.03
N ILE A 25 0.27 5.02 -4.02
CA ILE A 25 -0.61 6.05 -3.44
C ILE A 25 -0.28 6.24 -1.96
N TYR A 26 -0.11 5.16 -1.21
CA TYR A 26 0.29 5.22 0.21
C TYR A 26 1.59 6.02 0.38
N ILE A 27 2.63 5.76 -0.42
CA ILE A 27 3.89 6.51 -0.34
C ILE A 27 3.67 8.00 -0.67
N LEU A 28 3.01 8.30 -1.79
CA LEU A 28 2.80 9.67 -2.25
C LEU A 28 1.99 10.50 -1.25
N VAL A 29 0.92 9.94 -0.71
CA VAL A 29 0.07 10.60 0.29
C VAL A 29 0.84 10.85 1.59
N ASN A 30 1.58 9.85 2.10
CA ASN A 30 2.34 10.03 3.34
C ASN A 30 3.44 11.08 3.18
N ILE A 31 4.15 11.12 2.04
CA ILE A 31 5.13 12.17 1.74
C ILE A 31 4.43 13.54 1.72
N GLY A 32 3.28 13.65 1.05
CA GLY A 32 2.50 14.89 1.00
C GLY A 32 2.07 15.38 2.37
N ILE A 33 1.56 14.49 3.23
CA ILE A 33 1.14 14.83 4.60
C ILE A 33 2.35 15.21 5.46
N PHE A 34 3.47 14.50 5.36
CA PHE A 34 4.71 14.86 6.09
C PHE A 34 5.25 16.21 5.64
N ALA A 35 5.26 16.48 4.33
CA ALA A 35 5.68 17.75 3.77
C ALA A 35 4.76 18.89 4.23
N GLN A 36 3.44 18.66 4.24
CA GLN A 36 2.46 19.61 4.76
C GLN A 36 2.69 19.89 6.25
N TRP A 37 2.89 18.85 7.06
CA TRP A 37 3.19 19.01 8.49
C TRP A 37 4.47 19.82 8.71
N TRP A 38 5.54 19.50 7.99
CA TRP A 38 6.81 20.23 8.05
C TRP A 38 6.64 21.70 7.65
N TYR A 39 5.89 21.97 6.58
CA TYR A 39 5.63 23.32 6.09
C TYR A 39 4.83 24.16 7.10
N ILE A 40 3.85 23.58 7.78
CA ILE A 40 2.99 24.29 8.75
C ILE A 40 3.71 24.51 10.09
N THR A 41 4.47 23.52 10.56
CA THR A 41 5.06 23.52 11.90
C THR A 41 6.53 23.92 11.94
N GLY A 42 7.17 24.09 10.77
CA GLY A 42 8.62 24.26 10.69
C GLY A 42 9.42 23.02 11.12
N GLY A 43 8.75 21.86 11.25
CA GLY A 43 9.34 20.65 11.81
C GLY A 43 9.32 20.60 13.35
N GLU A 44 8.63 21.53 14.00
CA GLU A 44 8.51 21.57 15.45
C GLU A 44 7.26 20.83 15.97
N GLY A 45 7.38 20.24 17.15
CA GLY A 45 6.30 19.51 17.80
C GLY A 45 6.17 18.04 17.35
N PHE A 46 5.08 17.40 17.77
CA PHE A 46 4.85 15.99 17.48
C PHE A 46 4.43 15.79 16.02
N ALA A 47 5.17 14.95 15.31
CA ALA A 47 4.85 14.53 13.94
C ALA A 47 3.65 13.57 13.93
N TRP A 48 2.46 14.11 14.13
CA TRP A 48 1.20 13.38 14.06
C TRP A 48 1.01 12.55 12.78
N PRO A 49 1.57 12.90 11.59
CA PRO A 49 1.44 12.05 10.41
C PRO A 49 1.94 10.63 10.64
N ILE A 50 2.92 10.43 11.53
CA ILE A 50 3.55 9.14 11.79
C ILE A 50 2.56 8.09 12.31
N THR A 51 1.58 8.49 13.12
CA THR A 51 0.58 7.57 13.66
C THR A 51 -0.35 7.08 12.55
N THR A 52 -0.75 7.99 11.65
CA THR A 52 -1.53 7.67 10.45
C THR A 52 -0.72 6.78 9.49
N THR A 53 0.55 7.09 9.27
CA THR A 53 1.45 6.27 8.42
C THR A 53 1.54 4.84 8.94
N ILE A 54 1.75 4.65 10.24
CA ILE A 54 1.86 3.32 10.85
C ILE A 54 0.52 2.57 10.76
N GLY A 55 -0.58 3.22 11.12
CA GLY A 55 -1.91 2.60 11.10
C GLY A 55 -2.31 2.12 9.70
N TRP A 56 -2.12 2.96 8.67
CA TRP A 56 -2.39 2.58 7.28
C TRP A 56 -1.35 1.62 6.71
N GLY A 57 -0.09 1.73 7.15
CA GLY A 57 1.00 0.86 6.71
C GLY A 57 0.74 -0.62 7.04
N LEU A 58 0.09 -0.90 8.17
CA LEU A 58 -0.34 -2.25 8.52
C LEU A 58 -1.36 -2.82 7.52
N GLY A 59 -2.28 -1.99 7.02
CA GLY A 59 -3.25 -2.40 5.99
C GLY A 59 -2.57 -2.74 4.66
N VAL A 60 -1.59 -1.95 4.25
CA VAL A 60 -0.74 -2.22 3.07
C VAL A 60 0.01 -3.54 3.23
N ILE A 61 0.63 -3.78 4.40
CA ILE A 61 1.33 -5.04 4.69
C ILE A 61 0.36 -6.23 4.65
N GLY A 62 -0.85 -6.08 5.20
CA GLY A 62 -1.90 -7.10 5.09
C GLY A 62 -2.26 -7.42 3.64
N HIS A 63 -2.42 -6.39 2.79
CA HIS A 63 -2.68 -6.56 1.37
C HIS A 63 -1.51 -7.25 0.66
N PHE A 64 -0.27 -6.89 0.98
CA PHE A 64 0.92 -7.56 0.45
C PHE A 64 0.91 -9.06 0.77
N ILE A 65 0.65 -9.43 2.03
CA ILE A 65 0.57 -10.82 2.46
C ILE A 65 -0.57 -11.54 1.71
N ALA A 66 -1.73 -10.91 1.57
CA ALA A 66 -2.85 -11.49 0.83
C ALA A 66 -2.49 -11.81 -0.64
N VAL A 67 -1.84 -10.87 -1.33
CA VAL A 67 -1.55 -11.01 -2.76
C VAL A 67 -0.32 -11.87 -3.07
N PHE A 68 0.71 -11.83 -2.22
CA PHE A 68 1.98 -12.51 -2.50
C PHE A 68 2.18 -13.80 -1.72
N VAL A 69 1.54 -13.95 -0.55
CA VAL A 69 1.65 -15.15 0.30
C VAL A 69 0.44 -16.06 0.14
N LEU A 70 -0.79 -15.53 0.16
CA LEU A 70 -2.00 -16.36 0.07
C LEU A 70 -2.38 -16.72 -1.37
N LEU A 71 -2.24 -15.80 -2.32
CA LEU A 71 -2.56 -16.01 -3.74
C LEU A 71 -1.55 -16.90 -4.50
N LYS A 72 -0.49 -17.36 -3.83
CA LYS A 72 0.52 -18.26 -4.40
C LYS A 72 0.23 -19.75 -4.10
N LYS A 73 -0.90 -20.07 -3.48
CA LYS A 73 -1.31 -21.43 -3.11
C LYS A 73 -2.50 -21.87 -3.94
#